data_AF-A0A9D1ASC3-F1
#
_entry.id   AF-A0A9D1ASC3-F1
#
_cell.length_a   1.000
_cell.length_b   1.000
_cell.length_c   1.000
_cell.angle_alpha   90.00
_cell.angle_beta   90.00
_cell.angle_gamma   90.00
#
_symmetry.space_group_name_H-M   'P 1'
#
loop_
_entity.id
_entity.type
_entity.pdbx_description
1 polymer ?
#
loop_
_entity_poly.entity_id
_entity_poly.type
_entity_poly.pdbx_seq_one_letter_code
_entity_poly.pdbx_strand_id
1 'polypeptide(L)'
;MSIQQDVASAVAWLAHGQVQQLLQHLINGSLVEAGVILAGAVPDLADACDLTDPTWREALIDELEFRVAGSDDEANPDDVQTREVPDYTRYAPAEG
;
A
#
# COMPACT_ATOMS: atom_id res chain seq x y z
N MET A 1 1.42 10.71 -11.55
CA MET A 1 0.96 9.52 -10.82
C MET A 1 1.37 9.73 -9.38
N SER A 2 0.45 9.59 -8.43
CA SER A 2 0.74 9.81 -7.01
C SER A 2 1.23 8.51 -6.40
N ILE A 3 2.24 8.56 -5.52
CA ILE A 3 2.81 7.40 -4.79
C ILE A 3 1.72 6.44 -4.29
N GLN A 4 0.63 6.98 -3.77
CA GLN A 4 -0.49 6.20 -3.23
C GLN A 4 -1.27 5.41 -4.30
N GLN A 5 -1.42 5.93 -5.52
CA GLN A 5 -2.03 5.18 -6.63
C GLN A 5 -1.12 4.07 -7.15
N ASP A 6 0.18 4.33 -7.22
CA ASP A 6 1.17 3.33 -7.60
C ASP A 6 1.18 2.18 -6.57
N VAL A 7 1.23 2.51 -5.28
CA VAL A 7 1.13 1.55 -4.18
C VAL A 7 -0.20 0.78 -4.26
N ALA A 8 -1.34 1.45 -4.33
CA ALA A 8 -2.66 0.80 -4.35
C ALA A 8 -2.84 -0.16 -5.53
N SER A 9 -2.40 0.24 -6.72
CA SER A 9 -2.49 -0.58 -7.94
C SER A 9 -1.58 -1.80 -7.85
N ALA A 10 -0.39 -1.61 -7.30
CA ALA A 10 0.59 -2.66 -7.10
C ALA A 10 0.15 -3.69 -6.07
N VAL A 11 -0.33 -3.23 -4.90
CA VAL A 11 -0.69 -4.12 -3.80
C VAL A 11 -2.09 -4.73 -3.93
N ALA A 12 -2.89 -4.30 -4.91
CA ALA A 12 -4.21 -4.88 -5.21
C ALA A 12 -4.18 -6.39 -5.50
N TRP A 13 -3.05 -6.91 -5.98
CA TRP A 13 -2.90 -8.31 -6.36
C TRP A 13 -2.19 -9.17 -5.31
N LEU A 14 -1.79 -8.57 -4.18
CA LEU A 14 -1.14 -9.30 -3.10
C LEU A 14 -2.11 -10.26 -2.40
N ALA A 15 -1.66 -11.49 -2.17
CA ALA A 15 -2.41 -12.42 -1.34
C ALA A 15 -2.47 -11.91 0.11
N HIS A 16 -3.57 -12.18 0.81
CA HIS A 16 -3.78 -11.71 2.18
C HIS A 16 -2.62 -12.08 3.14
N GLY A 17 -2.04 -13.27 3.00
CA GLY A 17 -0.84 -13.67 3.77
C GLY A 17 0.40 -12.83 3.46
N GLN A 18 0.58 -12.41 2.20
CA GLN A 18 1.70 -11.54 1.80
C GLN A 18 1.50 -10.11 2.31
N VAL A 19 0.25 -9.61 2.31
CA VAL A 19 -0.11 -8.31 2.88
C VAL A 19 0.24 -8.26 4.37
N GLN A 20 -0.18 -9.26 5.15
CA GLN A 20 0.10 -9.32 6.59
C GLN A 20 1.61 -9.41 6.88
N GLN A 21 2.34 -10.25 6.16
CA GLN A 21 3.79 -10.38 6.35
C GLN A 21 4.53 -9.08 6.01
N LEU A 22 4.20 -8.47 4.87
CA LEU A 22 4.81 -7.21 4.45
C LEU A 22 4.56 -6.10 5.49
N LEU A 23 3.31 -5.95 5.94
CA LEU A 23 2.93 -4.99 6.98
C LEU A 23 3.71 -5.24 8.28
N GLN A 24 3.81 -6.49 8.73
CA GLN A 24 4.55 -6.84 9.94
C GLN A 24 6.03 -6.45 9.86
N HIS A 25 6.69 -6.71 8.72
CA HIS A 25 8.09 -6.34 8.52
C HIS A 25 8.30 -4.82 8.46
N LEU A 26 7.37 -4.09 7.84
CA LEU A 26 7.41 -2.62 7.79
C LEU A 26 7.26 -2.00 9.20
N ILE A 27 6.30 -2.49 10.00
CA ILE A 27 6.08 -2.03 11.39
C ILE A 27 7.29 -2.36 12.27
N ASN A 28 7.87 -3.56 12.13
CA ASN A 28 9.06 -3.97 12.89
C ASN A 28 10.36 -3.31 12.39
N GLY A 29 10.31 -2.46 11.37
CA GLY A 29 11.48 -1.78 10.80
C GLY A 29 12.44 -2.70 10.04
N SER A 30 12.01 -3.91 9.67
CA SER A 30 12.79 -4.89 8.92
C SER A 30 12.72 -4.61 7.42
N LEU A 31 13.28 -3.48 6.99
CA LEU A 31 13.16 -2.98 5.60
C LEU A 31 13.75 -3.94 4.55
N VAL A 32 14.82 -4.68 4.89
CA VAL A 32 15.43 -5.67 3.99
C VAL A 32 14.45 -6.79 3.68
N GLU A 33 13.84 -7.38 4.71
CA GLU A 33 12.86 -8.46 4.55
C GLU A 33 11.60 -7.96 3.83
N ALA A 34 11.13 -6.76 4.18
CA ALA A 34 10.02 -6.12 3.47
C ALA A 34 10.32 -5.93 1.98
N GLY A 35 11.53 -5.48 1.64
CA GLY A 35 11.98 -5.32 0.25
C GLY A 35 12.05 -6.65 -0.51
N VAL A 36 12.46 -7.74 0.15
CA VAL A 36 12.48 -9.09 -0.47
C VAL A 36 11.06 -9.57 -0.78
N ILE A 37 10.11 -9.39 0.16
CA ILE A 37 8.70 -9.74 -0.05
C ILE A 37 8.09 -8.88 -1.16
N LEU A 38 8.37 -7.57 -1.14
CA LEU A 38 7.89 -6.64 -2.15
C LEU A 38 8.43 -7.00 -3.54
N ALA A 39 9.73 -7.26 -3.68
CA ALA A 39 10.35 -7.65 -4.94
C ALA A 39 9.84 -9.00 -5.46
N GLY A 40 9.54 -9.94 -4.57
CA GLY A 40 8.99 -11.25 -4.93
C GLY A 40 7.51 -11.20 -5.33
N ALA A 41 6.74 -10.30 -4.72
CA ALA A 41 5.29 -10.25 -4.91
C ALA A 41 4.85 -9.18 -5.91
N VAL A 42 5.50 -8.01 -5.91
CA VAL A 42 5.25 -6.89 -6.84
C VAL A 42 6.57 -6.24 -7.26
N PRO A 43 7.31 -6.85 -8.21
CA PRO A 43 8.62 -6.36 -8.63
C PRO A 43 8.60 -4.96 -9.22
N ASP A 44 7.50 -4.57 -9.87
CA ASP A 44 7.31 -3.23 -10.46
C ASP A 44 7.31 -2.14 -9.38
N LEU A 45 6.55 -2.38 -8.30
CA LEU A 45 6.55 -1.50 -7.13
C LEU A 45 7.89 -1.55 -6.41
N ALA A 46 8.56 -2.70 -6.33
CA ALA A 46 9.86 -2.79 -5.66
C ALA A 46 10.97 -2.00 -6.36
N ASP A 47 10.88 -1.80 -7.68
CA ASP A 47 11.82 -0.96 -8.45
C ASP A 47 11.56 0.55 -8.22
N ALA A 48 10.29 0.93 -8.09
CA ALA A 48 9.87 2.32 -7.90
C ALA A 48 9.82 2.78 -6.42
N CYS A 49 9.59 1.85 -5.50
CA CYS A 49 9.35 2.11 -4.08
C CYS A 49 10.67 2.14 -3.29
N ASP A 50 11.02 3.32 -2.78
CA ASP A 50 12.13 3.46 -1.86
C ASP A 50 11.64 3.23 -0.41
N LEU A 51 11.91 2.06 0.16
CA LEU A 51 11.51 1.74 1.54
C LEU A 51 12.28 2.53 2.61
N THR A 52 13.37 3.22 2.25
CA THR A 52 14.10 4.13 3.15
C THR A 52 13.45 5.51 3.19
N ASP A 53 12.70 5.88 2.15
CA ASP A 53 11.88 7.06 2.11
C ASP A 53 10.62 6.89 2.99
N PRO A 54 10.40 7.79 3.97
CA PRO A 54 9.25 7.67 4.87
C PRO A 54 7.91 7.83 4.15
N THR A 55 7.83 8.61 3.07
CA THR A 55 6.58 8.85 2.33
C THR A 55 6.11 7.56 1.65
N TRP A 56 7.02 6.86 0.98
CA TRP A 56 6.74 5.56 0.36
C TRP A 56 6.35 4.52 1.41
N ARG A 57 7.10 4.47 2.51
CA ARG A 57 6.83 3.54 3.60
C ARG A 57 5.46 3.79 4.25
N GLU A 58 5.13 5.05 4.56
CA GLU A 58 3.84 5.42 5.16
C GLU A 58 2.68 5.11 4.21
N ALA A 59 2.81 5.44 2.91
CA ALA A 59 1.80 5.10 1.91
C ALA A 59 1.60 3.58 1.77
N LEU A 60 2.69 2.81 1.83
CA LEU A 60 2.63 1.35 1.79
C LEU A 60 1.99 0.77 3.05
N ILE A 61 2.33 1.28 4.24
CA ILE A 61 1.71 0.84 5.49
C ILE A 61 0.21 1.13 5.51
N ASP A 62 -0.19 2.36 5.20
CA ASP A 62 -1.60 2.80 5.19
C ASP A 62 -2.47 1.90 4.30
N GLU A 63 -1.97 1.60 3.11
CA GLU A 63 -2.69 0.82 2.11
C GLU A 63 -2.69 -0.70 2.40
N LEU A 64 -1.68 -1.20 3.11
CA LEU A 64 -1.66 -2.57 3.64
C LEU A 64 -2.56 -2.72 4.86
N GLU A 65 -2.54 -1.76 5.80
CA GLU A 65 -3.46 -1.72 6.95
C GLU A 65 -4.91 -1.68 6.50
N PHE A 66 -5.21 -0.87 5.48
CA PHE A 66 -6.54 -0.81 4.88
C PHE A 66 -7.00 -2.18 4.34
N ARG A 67 -6.13 -2.92 3.65
CA ARG A 67 -6.46 -4.27 3.15
C ARG A 67 -6.64 -5.30 4.24
N VAL A 68 -5.83 -5.23 5.30
CA VAL A 68 -5.97 -6.13 6.45
C VAL A 68 -7.27 -5.86 7.18
N ALA A 69 -7.58 -4.59 7.46
CA ALA A 69 -8.81 -4.17 8.13
C ALA A 69 -10.07 -4.45 7.29
N GLY A 70 -10.01 -4.20 5.98
CA GLY A 70 -11.11 -4.45 5.05
C GLY A 70 -11.34 -5.93 4.70
N SER A 71 -10.47 -6.84 5.15
CA SER A 71 -10.67 -8.29 5.00
C SER A 71 -11.41 -8.93 6.20
N ASP A 72 -11.48 -8.24 7.34
CA ASP A 72 -12.13 -8.74 8.56
C ASP A 72 -13.59 -8.25 8.67
N ASP A 73 -13.89 -7.08 8.08
CA ASP A 73 -15.26 -6.62 7.87
C ASP A 73 -15.81 -7.26 6.59
N GLU A 74 -17.08 -7.61 6.61
CA GLU A 74 -17.87 -8.17 5.51
C GLU A 74 -18.00 -7.12 4.39
N ALA A 75 -16.88 -6.73 3.78
CA ALA A 75 -16.79 -5.69 2.79
C ALA A 75 -17.54 -6.16 1.54
N ASN A 76 -18.69 -5.54 1.31
CA ASN A 76 -19.46 -5.70 0.09
C ASN A 76 -18.49 -5.65 -1.10
N PRO A 77 -18.47 -6.68 -1.98
CA PRO A 77 -17.60 -6.70 -3.16
C PRO A 77 -17.88 -5.55 -4.14
N ASP A 78 -19.00 -4.83 -3.94
CA ASP A 78 -19.36 -3.61 -4.65
C ASP A 78 -18.58 -2.37 -4.15
N ASP A 79 -18.07 -2.35 -2.92
CA ASP A 79 -17.38 -1.18 -2.33
C ASP A 79 -15.96 -0.97 -2.91
N VAL A 80 -15.29 -2.07 -3.30
CA VAL A 80 -13.97 -2.03 -3.94
C VAL A 80 -14.07 -1.53 -5.40
N GLN A 81 -15.18 -1.80 -6.09
CA GLN A 81 -15.36 -1.41 -7.50
C GLN A 81 -16.11 -0.08 -7.68
N THR A 82 -16.88 0.37 -6.70
CA THR A 82 -17.65 1.63 -6.77
C THR A 82 -17.06 2.77 -5.93
N ARG A 83 -15.96 2.56 -5.22
CA ARG A 83 -15.32 3.63 -4.43
C ARG A 83 -14.92 4.79 -5.30
N GLU A 84 -15.60 5.92 -5.11
CA GLU A 84 -15.03 7.23 -5.38
C GLU A 84 -13.66 7.27 -4.72
N VAL A 85 -12.65 7.48 -5.57
CA VAL A 85 -11.26 7.73 -5.19
C VAL A 85 -11.27 8.68 -3.99
N PRO A 86 -10.53 8.38 -2.90
CA PRO A 86 -10.47 9.27 -1.74
C PRO A 86 -10.28 10.72 -2.18
N ASP A 87 -10.98 11.66 -1.56
CA ASP A 87 -10.84 13.08 -1.91
C ASP A 87 -9.44 13.57 -1.49
N TYR A 88 -8.49 13.47 -2.43
CA TYR A 88 -7.06 13.76 -2.22
C TYR A 88 -6.74 15.26 -2.21
N THR A 89 -7.76 16.13 -2.18
CA THR A 89 -7.61 17.58 -2.15
C THR A 89 -6.85 18.07 -0.91
N ARG A 90 -6.74 17.24 0.13
CA ARG A 90 -5.93 17.51 1.34
C ARG A 90 -4.42 17.41 1.12
N TYR A 91 -3.98 16.66 0.10
CA TYR A 91 -2.56 16.41 -0.19
C TYR A 91 -2.07 17.11 -1.46
N ALA A 92 -2.94 17.83 -2.16
CA ALA A 92 -2.52 18.72 -3.23
C ALA A 92 -1.65 19.84 -2.62
N PRO A 93 -0.44 20.10 -3.15
CA PRO A 93 0.31 21.28 -2.74
C PRO A 93 -0.56 22.50 -3.02
N ALA A 94 -0.76 23.35 -2.02
CA ALA A 94 -1.43 24.63 -2.22
C ALA A 94 -0.65 25.41 -3.28
N GLU A 95 -1.18 25.48 -4.50
CA GLU A 95 -0.57 26.26 -5.57
C GLU A 95 -0.56 27.73 -5.13
N GLY A 96 0.65 28.30 -5.10
CA GLY A 96 0.88 29.73 -4.91
C GLY A 96 0.77 30.50 -6.21
#